data_AF-A0A3D3LQ53-F1
#
_entry.id   AF-A0A3D3LQ53-F1
#
_cell.length_a   1.000
_cell.length_b   1.000
_cell.length_c   1.000
_cell.angle_alpha   90.00
_cell.angle_beta   90.00
_cell.angle_gamma   90.00
#
_symmetry.space_group_name_H-M   'P 1'
#
loop_
_entity.id
_entity.type
_entity.pdbx_description
1 polymer ?
#
loop_
_entity_poly.entity_id
_entity_poly.type
_entity_poly.pdbx_seq_one_letter_code
_entity_poly.pdbx_strand_id
1 'polypeptide(L)'
;FTSRNLSLEKLFMQLQGKQGGFSNARERSFHFGTNEHHIVGMISHLGPQMGIADGIALACKLNADKGIDEPKVTVVFTGDGGTSEGDFHEALNVAAVWNLPVIFIIENNGYGLSTPVNEQYKCENLYERAAGYGMKGMQIEGNNILEVYKTIKEVSSKIKDNPEPYLIECMTFRMRGHEEASGTKYVPPELFDIWSKKDPVVNFENYLLEKGIINPSIINKTKKDFKEKIESALEVAFQAGELKPDTEKELSDIYKKYEPEIINPIGNKKSEKRFVDAVSDGLKQTMQRNDNVIIMGQDIAEYGGVFKITENFVNEFGKDRIRNTPLCESAIIGAGLGLAIKKYKAVIEMQFADFVTSGFNQIVNNLAKINYRWGQNADVVIRMPTGAGVGAGPFHSQSNEAWFFHTPGLKIFYPSNCYDAKGMIAAAILDPNPVMFFEHKALYRSLKEEIPDDFYTVDTEKAKVIKEGDDVTIVTYGLGVLWAKNFSENNKDIDCEIIDLRVLCPLDMETIYQSVKKTGKVIILHEDTLTGGIGAEIAARITENCFEYLDAPVVRSCSLDTPVPFASELEQNFFPVKRFETQIRELFEY
;
A
#
# COMPACT_ATOMS: atom_id res chain seq x y z
N PHE A 1 -21.47 13.24 -6.39
CA PHE A 1 -20.74 14.53 -6.30
C PHE A 1 -21.60 15.69 -5.81
N THR A 2 -22.74 15.96 -6.44
CA THR A 2 -23.65 17.06 -6.06
C THR A 2 -24.19 16.93 -4.63
N SER A 3 -24.57 15.73 -4.19
CA SER A 3 -25.02 15.46 -2.81
C SER A 3 -23.96 15.69 -1.73
N ARG A 4 -22.68 15.73 -2.11
CA ARG A 4 -21.54 16.01 -1.22
C ARG A 4 -21.00 17.43 -1.38
N ASN A 5 -21.72 18.30 -2.09
CA ASN A 5 -21.38 19.70 -2.35
C ASN A 5 -20.00 19.91 -2.97
N LEU A 6 -19.57 19.00 -3.85
CA LEU A 6 -18.32 19.22 -4.61
C LEU A 6 -18.48 20.42 -5.56
N SER A 7 -17.41 21.20 -5.69
CA SER A 7 -17.34 22.26 -6.70
C SER A 7 -17.41 21.68 -8.11
N LEU A 8 -18.42 22.12 -8.88
CA LEU A 8 -18.54 21.76 -10.30
C LEU A 8 -17.37 22.32 -11.12
N GLU A 9 -16.85 23.48 -10.76
CA GLU A 9 -15.68 24.10 -11.41
C GLU A 9 -14.46 23.18 -11.30
N LYS A 10 -14.18 22.69 -10.07
CA LYS A 10 -13.10 21.72 -9.84
C LYS A 10 -13.34 20.39 -10.57
N LEU A 11 -14.57 19.91 -10.64
CA LEU A 11 -14.91 18.70 -11.39
C LEU A 11 -14.70 18.86 -12.90
N PHE A 12 -15.07 20.01 -13.48
CA PHE A 12 -14.81 20.28 -14.89
C PHE A 12 -13.32 20.46 -15.16
N MET A 13 -12.59 21.16 -14.30
CA MET A 13 -11.13 21.24 -14.40
C MET A 13 -10.47 19.86 -14.30
N GLN A 14 -10.96 19.00 -13.40
CA GLN A 14 -10.52 17.61 -13.28
C GLN A 14 -10.76 16.83 -14.58
N LEU A 15 -11.99 16.88 -15.13
CA LEU A 15 -12.36 16.21 -16.37
C LEU A 15 -11.51 16.68 -17.57
N GLN A 16 -11.14 17.96 -17.58
CA GLN A 16 -10.32 18.58 -18.63
C GLN A 16 -8.81 18.41 -18.42
N GLY A 17 -8.38 17.75 -17.33
CA GLY A 17 -6.95 17.59 -17.03
C GLY A 17 -6.25 18.92 -16.72
N LYS A 18 -6.89 19.79 -15.93
CA LYS A 18 -6.34 21.09 -15.51
C LYS A 18 -5.85 21.07 -14.06
N GLN A 19 -4.85 21.90 -13.74
CA GLN A 19 -4.20 21.95 -12.42
C GLN A 19 -5.17 22.32 -11.27
N GLY A 20 -6.27 23.03 -11.53
CA GLY A 20 -7.27 23.35 -10.52
C GLY A 20 -8.23 22.21 -10.17
N GLY A 21 -8.14 21.06 -10.84
CA GLY A 21 -8.88 19.85 -10.50
C GLY A 21 -8.41 19.21 -9.20
N PHE A 22 -9.12 18.19 -8.72
CA PHE A 22 -8.82 17.53 -7.44
C PHE A 22 -7.47 16.78 -7.43
N SER A 23 -7.00 16.31 -8.58
CA SER A 23 -5.74 15.58 -8.74
C SER A 23 -4.64 16.41 -9.42
N ASN A 24 -4.83 17.72 -9.58
CA ASN A 24 -3.90 18.59 -10.32
C ASN A 24 -3.53 18.07 -11.72
N ALA A 25 -4.53 17.66 -12.52
CA ALA A 25 -4.36 17.08 -13.87
C ALA A 25 -3.71 15.70 -13.96
N ARG A 26 -3.43 15.02 -12.84
CA ARG A 26 -2.78 13.71 -12.83
C ARG A 26 -3.74 12.55 -13.11
N GLU A 27 -5.01 12.75 -12.79
CA GLU A 27 -6.07 11.79 -13.07
C GLU A 27 -7.05 12.35 -14.08
N ARG A 28 -7.82 11.46 -14.72
CA ARG A 28 -8.83 11.85 -15.69
C ARG A 28 -10.16 12.20 -15.01
N SER A 29 -10.99 11.20 -14.76
CA SER A 29 -12.38 11.39 -14.33
C SER A 29 -12.54 11.42 -12.81
N PHE A 30 -12.90 10.29 -12.21
CA PHE A 30 -13.47 10.18 -10.87
C PHE A 30 -12.56 9.42 -9.89
N HIS A 31 -11.29 9.23 -10.25
CA HIS A 31 -10.30 8.53 -9.40
C HIS A 31 -9.76 9.40 -8.25
N PHE A 32 -10.06 10.70 -8.26
CA PHE A 32 -9.61 11.63 -7.23
C PHE A 32 -10.23 11.33 -5.86
N GLY A 33 -9.50 11.65 -4.79
CA GLY A 33 -10.02 11.67 -3.43
C GLY A 33 -10.15 13.10 -2.88
N THR A 34 -10.87 13.22 -1.77
CA THR A 34 -10.96 14.45 -0.99
C THR A 34 -11.48 14.14 0.42
N ASN A 35 -10.64 14.41 1.43
CA ASN A 35 -11.04 14.23 2.84
C ASN A 35 -12.16 15.18 3.26
N GLU A 36 -12.16 16.41 2.72
CA GLU A 36 -13.17 17.45 2.97
C GLU A 36 -14.57 16.94 2.65
N HIS A 37 -14.73 16.24 1.53
CA HIS A 37 -16.01 15.68 1.11
C HIS A 37 -16.15 14.18 1.44
N HIS A 38 -15.23 13.62 2.25
CA HIS A 38 -15.19 12.22 2.66
C HIS A 38 -15.16 11.21 1.49
N ILE A 39 -14.51 11.56 0.38
CA ILE A 39 -14.35 10.69 -0.79
C ILE A 39 -12.93 10.13 -0.78
N VAL A 40 -12.81 8.82 -0.91
CA VAL A 40 -11.52 8.15 -1.04
C VAL A 40 -11.21 8.00 -2.53
N GLY A 41 -9.99 8.35 -2.93
CA GLY A 41 -9.57 8.27 -4.33
C GLY A 41 -9.40 6.84 -4.79
N MET A 42 -10.31 6.36 -5.65
CA MET A 42 -10.30 4.98 -6.12
C MET A 42 -9.33 4.74 -7.28
N ILE A 43 -8.81 3.53 -7.42
CA ILE A 43 -8.07 3.09 -8.61
C ILE A 43 -8.99 2.33 -9.57
N SER A 44 -8.55 2.16 -10.83
CA SER A 44 -9.31 1.39 -11.83
C SER A 44 -9.41 -0.11 -11.53
N HIS A 45 -8.50 -0.66 -10.73
CA HIS A 45 -8.57 -2.06 -10.32
C HIS A 45 -9.78 -2.21 -9.38
N LEU A 46 -10.75 -3.03 -9.80
CA LEU A 46 -11.95 -3.31 -9.03
C LEU A 46 -11.62 -4.26 -7.87
N GLY A 47 -12.30 -4.11 -6.73
CA GLY A 47 -12.04 -4.94 -5.53
C GLY A 47 -11.24 -4.23 -4.43
N PRO A 48 -10.01 -3.73 -4.67
CA PRO A 48 -9.12 -3.17 -3.63
C PRO A 48 -9.71 -2.11 -2.71
N GLN A 49 -10.69 -1.32 -3.19
CA GLN A 49 -11.37 -0.31 -2.37
C GLN A 49 -12.13 -0.90 -1.19
N MET A 50 -12.52 -2.18 -1.26
CA MET A 50 -13.22 -2.88 -0.19
C MET A 50 -12.35 -2.99 1.06
N GLY A 51 -11.09 -3.41 0.93
CA GLY A 51 -10.16 -3.46 2.07
C GLY A 51 -9.86 -2.07 2.64
N ILE A 52 -9.80 -1.03 1.80
CA ILE A 52 -9.63 0.36 2.29
C ILE A 52 -10.85 0.80 3.13
N ALA A 53 -12.06 0.39 2.74
CA ALA A 53 -13.26 0.66 3.51
C ALA A 53 -13.21 -0.01 4.90
N ASP A 54 -12.67 -1.21 4.99
CA ASP A 54 -12.47 -1.92 6.27
C ASP A 54 -11.54 -1.13 7.20
N GLY A 55 -10.42 -0.63 6.68
CA GLY A 55 -9.50 0.21 7.45
C GLY A 55 -10.15 1.49 7.99
N ILE A 56 -10.95 2.16 7.15
CA ILE A 56 -11.68 3.36 7.54
C ILE A 56 -12.74 3.02 8.59
N ALA A 57 -13.48 1.93 8.42
CA ALA A 57 -14.50 1.47 9.35
C ALA A 57 -13.89 1.07 10.70
N LEU A 58 -12.74 0.40 10.69
CA LEU A 58 -11.97 0.06 11.88
C LEU A 58 -11.52 1.32 12.64
N ALA A 59 -10.93 2.30 11.94
CA ALA A 59 -10.54 3.56 12.58
C ALA A 59 -11.75 4.30 13.20
N CYS A 60 -12.88 4.34 12.49
CA CYS A 60 -14.11 4.96 13.00
C CYS A 60 -14.62 4.25 14.27
N LYS A 61 -14.61 2.91 14.27
CA LYS A 61 -14.99 2.09 15.42
C LYS A 61 -14.06 2.36 16.61
N LEU A 62 -12.74 2.30 16.41
CA LEU A 62 -11.76 2.56 17.45
C LEU A 62 -11.87 3.97 18.04
N ASN A 63 -12.11 4.98 17.20
CA ASN A 63 -12.33 6.34 17.68
C ASN A 63 -13.62 6.44 18.51
N ALA A 64 -14.70 5.79 18.08
CA ALA A 64 -15.97 5.78 18.82
C ALA A 64 -15.84 5.06 20.16
N ASP A 65 -15.19 3.90 20.19
CA ASP A 65 -14.94 3.11 21.41
C ASP A 65 -14.08 3.90 22.42
N LYS A 66 -13.16 4.74 21.93
CA LYS A 66 -12.35 5.66 22.75
C LYS A 66 -13.06 6.98 23.09
N GLY A 67 -14.26 7.22 22.60
CA GLY A 67 -15.00 8.48 22.78
C GLY A 67 -14.38 9.70 22.07
N ILE A 68 -13.52 9.47 21.07
CA ILE A 68 -12.86 10.51 20.26
C ILE A 68 -13.84 11.09 19.23
N ASP A 69 -14.65 10.24 18.61
CA ASP A 69 -15.64 10.59 17.60
C ASP A 69 -17.00 9.97 17.95
N GLU A 70 -18.08 10.50 17.38
CA GLU A 70 -19.35 9.77 17.33
C GLU A 70 -19.24 8.52 16.42
N PRO A 71 -20.08 7.48 16.65
CA PRO A 71 -20.16 6.33 15.76
C PRO A 71 -20.44 6.73 14.30
N LYS A 72 -19.52 6.32 13.41
CA LYS A 72 -19.57 6.58 11.96
C LYS A 72 -19.70 5.27 11.19
N VAL A 73 -20.26 5.36 9.99
CA VAL A 73 -20.46 4.21 9.10
C VAL A 73 -19.70 4.48 7.80
N THR A 74 -18.94 3.49 7.35
CA THR A 74 -18.29 3.51 6.05
C THR A 74 -19.22 2.91 5.00
N VAL A 75 -19.27 3.51 3.81
CA VAL A 75 -20.03 2.96 2.67
C VAL A 75 -19.08 2.83 1.50
N VAL A 76 -19.08 1.64 0.88
CA VAL A 76 -18.25 1.33 -0.28
C VAL A 76 -19.10 0.68 -1.37
N PHE A 77 -18.78 0.97 -2.62
CA PHE A 77 -19.57 0.58 -3.78
C PHE A 77 -18.77 -0.34 -4.69
N THR A 78 -19.44 -1.31 -5.31
CA THR A 78 -18.94 -2.12 -6.44
C THR A 78 -20.05 -2.40 -7.43
N GLY A 79 -19.70 -2.64 -8.69
CA GLY A 79 -20.62 -3.26 -9.64
C GLY A 79 -20.72 -4.77 -9.45
N ASP A 80 -21.73 -5.40 -10.05
CA ASP A 80 -21.95 -6.85 -10.06
C ASP A 80 -20.72 -7.64 -10.53
N GLY A 81 -20.12 -7.29 -11.67
CA GLY A 81 -18.90 -7.94 -12.16
C GLY A 81 -17.69 -7.79 -11.24
N GLY A 82 -17.59 -6.69 -10.48
CA GLY A 82 -16.50 -6.49 -9.51
C GLY A 82 -16.56 -7.45 -8.31
N THR A 83 -17.70 -8.11 -8.09
CA THR A 83 -17.85 -9.12 -7.03
C THR A 83 -17.18 -10.46 -7.37
N SER A 84 -16.62 -10.61 -8.57
CA SER A 84 -15.83 -11.78 -8.98
C SER A 84 -14.37 -11.71 -8.51
N GLU A 85 -13.92 -10.54 -8.04
CA GLU A 85 -12.54 -10.32 -7.62
C GLU A 85 -12.24 -10.95 -6.25
N GLY A 86 -11.04 -11.50 -6.07
CA GLY A 86 -10.60 -12.07 -4.79
C GLY A 86 -10.65 -11.06 -3.64
N ASP A 87 -10.26 -9.81 -3.91
CA ASP A 87 -10.31 -8.67 -2.98
C ASP A 87 -11.71 -8.46 -2.35
N PHE A 88 -12.77 -8.68 -3.13
CA PHE A 88 -14.14 -8.56 -2.63
C PHE A 88 -14.41 -9.59 -1.52
N HIS A 89 -14.03 -10.84 -1.78
CA HIS A 89 -14.26 -11.93 -0.84
C HIS A 89 -13.41 -11.79 0.43
N GLU A 90 -12.15 -11.37 0.28
CA GLU A 90 -11.26 -11.13 1.43
C GLU A 90 -11.81 -10.02 2.33
N ALA A 91 -12.17 -8.87 1.77
CA ALA A 91 -12.64 -7.71 2.53
C ALA A 91 -13.95 -8.00 3.28
N LEU A 92 -14.94 -8.62 2.63
CA LEU A 92 -16.20 -9.00 3.30
C LEU A 92 -15.94 -9.94 4.49
N ASN A 93 -15.03 -10.90 4.34
CA ASN A 93 -14.66 -11.80 5.43
C ASN A 93 -13.96 -11.06 6.58
N VAL A 94 -13.00 -10.17 6.28
CA VAL A 94 -12.33 -9.33 7.28
C VAL A 94 -13.33 -8.46 8.04
N ALA A 95 -14.23 -7.79 7.32
CA ALA A 95 -15.27 -6.95 7.90
C ALA A 95 -16.17 -7.71 8.87
N ALA A 96 -16.55 -8.94 8.49
CA ALA A 96 -17.37 -9.82 9.33
C ALA A 96 -16.63 -10.25 10.59
N VAL A 97 -15.40 -10.75 10.45
CA VAL A 97 -14.57 -11.22 11.58
C VAL A 97 -14.31 -10.09 12.58
N TRP A 98 -14.18 -8.84 12.13
CA TRP A 98 -13.92 -7.69 12.99
C TRP A 98 -15.17 -6.92 13.43
N ASN A 99 -16.38 -7.33 13.00
CA ASN A 99 -17.64 -6.63 13.23
C ASN A 99 -17.51 -5.13 12.88
N LEU A 100 -17.09 -4.85 11.65
CA LEU A 100 -16.81 -3.48 11.20
C LEU A 100 -18.11 -2.74 10.82
N PRO A 101 -18.21 -1.43 11.11
CA PRO A 101 -19.36 -0.62 10.74
C PRO A 101 -19.32 -0.19 9.26
N VAL A 102 -19.45 -1.15 8.34
CA VAL A 102 -19.35 -0.93 6.89
C VAL A 102 -20.57 -1.45 6.14
N ILE A 103 -21.04 -0.67 5.15
CA ILE A 103 -22.06 -1.08 4.20
C ILE A 103 -21.40 -1.27 2.84
N PHE A 104 -21.40 -2.51 2.35
CA PHE A 104 -21.02 -2.87 1.00
C PHE A 104 -22.24 -2.78 0.10
N ILE A 105 -22.20 -1.88 -0.88
CA ILE A 105 -23.27 -1.69 -1.87
C ILE A 105 -22.84 -2.30 -3.20
N ILE A 106 -23.63 -3.23 -3.70
CA ILE A 106 -23.50 -3.76 -5.06
C ILE A 106 -24.49 -3.02 -5.95
N GLU A 107 -23.99 -2.26 -6.92
CA GLU A 107 -24.78 -1.72 -8.02
C GLU A 107 -24.92 -2.79 -9.10
N ASN A 108 -25.92 -3.66 -8.95
CA ASN A 108 -26.16 -4.76 -9.88
C ASN A 108 -26.91 -4.23 -11.10
N ASN A 109 -26.19 -3.99 -12.19
CA ASN A 109 -26.75 -3.52 -13.45
C ASN A 109 -26.92 -4.65 -14.49
N GLY A 110 -26.58 -5.89 -14.11
CA GLY A 110 -26.70 -7.09 -14.92
C GLY A 110 -25.52 -7.38 -15.86
N TYR A 111 -24.50 -6.51 -15.93
CA TYR A 111 -23.38 -6.65 -16.85
C TYR A 111 -22.04 -6.10 -16.33
N GLY A 112 -21.02 -6.97 -16.34
CA GLY A 112 -19.61 -6.58 -16.25
C GLY A 112 -19.05 -6.19 -17.62
N LEU A 113 -19.02 -4.89 -17.94
CA LEU A 113 -18.70 -4.36 -19.28
C LEU A 113 -19.67 -4.89 -20.35
N SER A 114 -19.36 -6.03 -20.98
CA SER A 114 -20.22 -6.74 -21.93
C SER A 114 -20.62 -8.14 -21.45
N THR A 115 -20.01 -8.63 -20.38
CA THR A 115 -20.22 -9.97 -19.87
C THR A 115 -21.46 -9.99 -18.97
N PRO A 116 -22.50 -10.77 -19.30
CA PRO A 116 -23.69 -10.89 -18.48
C PRO A 116 -23.41 -11.61 -17.15
N VAL A 117 -24.24 -11.37 -16.13
CA VAL A 117 -24.07 -11.92 -14.77
C VAL A 117 -23.95 -13.45 -14.70
N ASN A 118 -24.60 -14.19 -15.60
CA ASN A 118 -24.56 -15.67 -15.63
C ASN A 118 -23.19 -16.26 -16.05
N GLU A 119 -22.31 -15.41 -16.58
CA GLU A 119 -20.90 -15.69 -16.89
C GLU A 119 -19.94 -15.12 -15.83
N GLN A 120 -20.41 -14.23 -14.95
CA GLN A 120 -19.62 -13.70 -13.84
C GLN A 120 -19.71 -14.61 -12.60
N TYR A 121 -20.91 -15.11 -12.30
CA TYR A 121 -21.16 -15.90 -11.10
C TYR A 121 -22.37 -16.84 -11.26
N LYS A 122 -22.52 -17.76 -10.29
CA LYS A 122 -23.57 -18.79 -10.31
C LYS A 122 -24.66 -18.66 -9.25
N CYS A 123 -24.44 -17.86 -8.20
CA CYS A 123 -25.52 -17.56 -7.25
C CYS A 123 -26.64 -16.79 -7.96
N GLU A 124 -27.89 -17.03 -7.54
CA GLU A 124 -29.05 -16.35 -8.11
C GLU A 124 -29.03 -14.86 -7.78
N ASN A 125 -28.76 -14.53 -6.51
CA ASN A 125 -28.64 -13.16 -6.03
C ASN A 125 -27.30 -12.95 -5.31
N LEU A 126 -26.65 -11.81 -5.52
CA LEU A 126 -25.33 -11.57 -4.91
C LEU A 126 -25.40 -11.34 -3.40
N TYR A 127 -26.50 -10.76 -2.89
CA TYR A 127 -26.64 -10.53 -1.45
C TYR A 127 -26.62 -11.84 -0.63
N GLU A 128 -26.99 -12.98 -1.22
CA GLU A 128 -27.00 -14.29 -0.56
C GLU A 128 -25.60 -14.73 -0.13
N ARG A 129 -24.54 -14.24 -0.81
CA ARG A 129 -23.15 -14.48 -0.42
C ARG A 129 -22.84 -13.97 0.99
N ALA A 130 -23.57 -12.97 1.48
CA ALA A 130 -23.41 -12.44 2.84
C ALA A 130 -23.49 -13.55 3.91
N ALA A 131 -24.38 -14.51 3.73
CA ALA A 131 -24.54 -15.62 4.66
C ALA A 131 -23.26 -16.46 4.80
N GLY A 132 -22.49 -16.63 3.72
CA GLY A 132 -21.21 -17.35 3.72
C GLY A 132 -20.13 -16.68 4.58
N TYR A 133 -20.25 -15.37 4.82
CA TYR A 133 -19.36 -14.61 5.70
C TYR A 133 -19.93 -14.41 7.11
N GLY A 134 -21.15 -14.89 7.38
CA GLY A 134 -21.86 -14.55 8.62
C GLY A 134 -22.38 -13.10 8.65
N MET A 135 -22.55 -12.47 7.49
CA MET A 135 -23.03 -11.09 7.34
C MET A 135 -24.52 -11.02 7.04
N LYS A 136 -25.11 -9.84 7.26
CA LYS A 136 -26.49 -9.55 6.81
C LYS A 136 -26.49 -9.14 5.34
N GLY A 137 -27.27 -9.84 4.54
CA GLY A 137 -27.50 -9.56 3.13
C GLY A 137 -28.93 -9.09 2.86
N MET A 138 -29.12 -8.15 1.93
CA MET A 138 -30.45 -7.80 1.41
C MET A 138 -30.38 -7.30 -0.03
N GLN A 139 -31.48 -7.52 -0.77
CA GLN A 139 -31.70 -6.93 -2.09
C GLN A 139 -32.75 -5.83 -2.00
N ILE A 140 -32.56 -4.75 -2.75
CA ILE A 140 -33.51 -3.64 -2.89
C ILE A 140 -33.66 -3.23 -4.35
N GLU A 141 -34.78 -2.58 -4.68
CA GLU A 141 -34.94 -1.93 -5.99
C GLU A 141 -34.13 -0.62 -6.01
N GLY A 142 -32.95 -0.67 -6.64
CA GLY A 142 -31.99 0.44 -6.69
C GLY A 142 -32.51 1.68 -7.42
N ASN A 143 -33.49 1.52 -8.30
CA ASN A 143 -34.14 2.65 -8.98
C ASN A 143 -35.30 3.27 -8.16
N ASN A 144 -35.63 2.73 -6.98
CA ASN A 144 -36.62 3.31 -6.08
C ASN A 144 -35.94 4.20 -5.03
N ILE A 145 -35.91 5.51 -5.28
CA ILE A 145 -35.21 6.51 -4.44
C ILE A 145 -35.67 6.45 -2.97
N LEU A 146 -36.98 6.25 -2.71
CA LEU A 146 -37.53 6.21 -1.35
C LEU A 146 -37.09 4.95 -0.60
N GLU A 147 -37.05 3.81 -1.29
CA GLU A 147 -36.60 2.55 -0.73
C GLU A 147 -35.11 2.59 -0.40
N VAL A 148 -34.27 3.05 -1.33
CA VAL A 148 -32.83 3.24 -1.10
C VAL A 148 -32.60 4.17 0.09
N TYR A 149 -33.24 5.34 0.13
CA TYR A 149 -33.08 6.28 1.25
C TYR A 149 -33.48 5.66 2.59
N LYS A 150 -34.65 5.01 2.65
CA LYS A 150 -35.16 4.37 3.86
C LYS A 150 -34.22 3.27 4.34
N THR A 151 -33.86 2.34 3.46
CA THR A 151 -33.02 1.18 3.81
C THR A 151 -31.64 1.63 4.29
N ILE A 152 -30.96 2.51 3.56
CA ILE A 152 -29.62 2.96 3.96
C ILE A 152 -29.67 3.75 5.27
N LYS A 153 -30.70 4.57 5.51
CA LYS A 153 -30.87 5.29 6.77
C LYS A 153 -31.09 4.33 7.95
N GLU A 154 -31.96 3.34 7.79
CA GLU A 154 -32.25 2.35 8.84
C GLU A 154 -31.04 1.48 9.15
N VAL A 155 -30.35 0.97 8.13
CA VAL A 155 -29.13 0.17 8.29
C VAL A 155 -28.02 1.00 8.94
N SER A 156 -27.79 2.23 8.46
CA SER A 156 -26.79 3.12 9.05
C SER A 156 -27.07 3.41 10.53
N SER A 157 -28.33 3.62 10.91
CA SER A 157 -28.70 3.80 12.33
C SER A 157 -28.36 2.55 13.15
N LYS A 158 -28.72 1.36 12.67
CA LYS A 158 -28.44 0.09 13.37
C LYS A 158 -26.95 -0.16 13.54
N ILE A 159 -26.15 0.07 12.50
CA ILE A 159 -24.70 -0.12 12.54
C ILE A 159 -24.03 0.81 13.57
N LYS A 160 -24.54 2.04 13.73
CA LYS A 160 -24.01 2.97 14.74
C LYS A 160 -24.26 2.50 16.16
N ASP A 161 -25.39 1.83 16.41
CA ASP A 161 -25.76 1.30 17.73
C ASP A 161 -25.08 -0.05 18.01
N ASN A 162 -24.96 -0.90 16.99
CA ASN A 162 -24.35 -2.22 17.06
C ASN A 162 -23.50 -2.48 15.80
N PRO A 163 -22.19 -2.22 15.85
CA PRO A 163 -21.30 -2.36 14.70
C PRO A 163 -21.31 -3.77 14.12
N GLU A 164 -21.71 -3.88 12.86
CA GLU A 164 -21.70 -5.10 12.06
C GLU A 164 -21.74 -4.72 10.56
N PRO A 165 -21.17 -5.54 9.67
CA PRO A 165 -21.17 -5.21 8.25
C PRO A 165 -22.44 -5.68 7.54
N TYR A 166 -22.85 -4.94 6.52
CA TYR A 166 -24.02 -5.24 5.68
C TYR A 166 -23.63 -5.35 4.21
N LEU A 167 -24.21 -6.31 3.49
CA LEU A 167 -24.14 -6.42 2.03
C LEU A 167 -25.53 -6.08 1.44
N ILE A 168 -25.58 -5.02 0.64
CA ILE A 168 -26.83 -4.55 0.01
C ILE A 168 -26.68 -4.62 -1.51
N GLU A 169 -27.51 -5.44 -2.14
CA GLU A 169 -27.60 -5.52 -3.60
C GLU A 169 -28.71 -4.60 -4.11
N CYS A 170 -28.31 -3.55 -4.81
CA CYS A 170 -29.20 -2.59 -5.46
C CYS A 170 -29.43 -3.04 -6.90
N MET A 171 -30.64 -3.54 -7.20
CA MET A 171 -31.01 -3.90 -8.57
C MET A 171 -31.22 -2.63 -9.39
N THR A 172 -30.46 -2.49 -10.47
CA THR A 172 -30.52 -1.34 -11.38
C THR A 172 -30.17 -1.78 -12.80
N PHE A 173 -29.99 -0.84 -13.72
CA PHE A 173 -29.61 -1.13 -15.09
C PHE A 173 -28.90 0.02 -15.77
N ARG A 174 -27.89 -0.32 -16.57
CA ARG A 174 -27.09 0.66 -17.32
C ARG A 174 -27.75 0.91 -18.68
N MET A 175 -28.46 2.03 -18.81
CA MET A 175 -29.15 2.43 -20.04
C MET A 175 -28.22 2.79 -21.22
N ARG A 176 -26.90 2.86 -20.99
CA ARG A 176 -25.88 3.19 -21.98
C ARG A 176 -24.76 2.13 -21.99
N GLY A 177 -23.79 2.29 -22.89
CA GLY A 177 -22.60 1.43 -22.92
C GLY A 177 -21.79 1.48 -21.61
N HIS A 178 -20.78 0.61 -21.50
CA HIS A 178 -19.87 0.58 -20.35
C HIS A 178 -19.21 1.95 -20.09
N GLU A 179 -18.86 2.62 -21.16
CA GLU A 179 -18.56 4.04 -21.21
C GLU A 179 -19.50 4.72 -22.22
N GLU A 180 -19.64 6.04 -22.13
CA GLU A 180 -20.58 6.81 -22.93
C GLU A 180 -20.36 6.66 -24.45
N ALA A 181 -19.12 6.38 -24.86
CA ALA A 181 -18.73 6.15 -26.26
C ALA A 181 -18.94 4.70 -26.72
N SER A 182 -19.16 3.76 -25.79
CA SER A 182 -19.36 2.35 -26.11
C SER A 182 -20.81 2.06 -26.52
N GLY A 183 -20.98 1.13 -27.45
CA GLY A 183 -22.31 0.66 -27.87
C GLY A 183 -22.95 -0.33 -26.88
N THR A 184 -24.23 -0.64 -27.12
CA THR A 184 -25.05 -1.56 -26.30
C THR A 184 -25.46 -2.84 -27.02
N LYS A 185 -24.84 -3.17 -28.16
CA LYS A 185 -25.27 -4.26 -29.05
C LYS A 185 -25.32 -5.66 -28.42
N TYR A 186 -24.57 -5.89 -27.32
CA TYR A 186 -24.55 -7.16 -26.58
C TYR A 186 -25.71 -7.29 -25.57
N VAL A 187 -26.47 -6.21 -25.34
CA VAL A 187 -27.61 -6.19 -24.42
C VAL A 187 -28.89 -6.39 -25.22
N PRO A 188 -29.76 -7.35 -24.85
CA PRO A 188 -31.05 -7.54 -25.50
C PRO A 188 -31.91 -6.26 -25.52
N PRO A 189 -32.44 -5.83 -26.68
CA PRO A 189 -33.21 -4.59 -26.81
C PRO A 189 -34.40 -4.48 -25.85
N GLU A 190 -35.08 -5.60 -25.58
CA GLU A 190 -36.24 -5.67 -24.69
C GLU A 190 -35.94 -5.21 -23.25
N LEU A 191 -34.69 -5.33 -22.79
CA LEU A 191 -34.30 -4.88 -21.46
C LEU A 191 -34.36 -3.34 -21.35
N PHE A 192 -34.04 -2.61 -22.42
CA PHE A 192 -34.15 -1.15 -22.42
C PHE A 192 -35.62 -0.69 -22.31
N ASP A 193 -36.55 -1.40 -22.93
CA ASP A 193 -37.98 -1.10 -22.84
C ASP A 193 -38.54 -1.38 -21.43
N ILE A 194 -38.01 -2.40 -20.75
CA ILE A 194 -38.37 -2.73 -19.36
C ILE A 194 -37.80 -1.67 -18.40
N TRP A 195 -36.50 -1.39 -18.50
CA TRP A 195 -35.79 -0.53 -17.56
C TRP A 195 -36.04 0.95 -17.76
N SER A 196 -36.39 1.41 -18.97
CA SER A 196 -36.81 2.79 -19.21
C SER A 196 -38.07 3.18 -18.42
N LYS A 197 -38.99 2.22 -18.18
CA LYS A 197 -40.17 2.42 -17.32
C LYS A 197 -39.83 2.50 -15.83
N LYS A 198 -38.63 2.03 -15.46
CA LYS A 198 -38.08 2.08 -14.10
C LYS A 198 -37.10 3.23 -13.91
N ASP A 199 -37.10 4.26 -14.77
CA ASP A 199 -36.19 5.39 -14.61
C ASP A 199 -36.41 6.08 -13.24
N PRO A 200 -35.37 6.17 -12.39
CA PRO A 200 -35.52 6.66 -11.03
C PRO A 200 -35.88 8.14 -10.95
N VAL A 201 -35.44 8.95 -11.93
CA VAL A 201 -35.68 10.39 -11.94
C VAL A 201 -37.12 10.68 -12.36
N VAL A 202 -37.58 10.06 -13.45
CA VAL A 202 -38.94 10.23 -13.96
C VAL A 202 -39.97 9.70 -12.97
N ASN A 203 -39.75 8.50 -12.42
CA ASN A 203 -40.70 7.90 -11.48
C ASN A 203 -40.80 8.71 -10.17
N PHE A 204 -39.68 9.24 -9.67
CA PHE A 204 -39.72 10.08 -8.48
C PHE A 204 -40.33 11.46 -8.75
N GLU A 205 -40.06 12.07 -9.91
CA GLU A 205 -40.72 13.32 -10.34
C GLU A 205 -42.25 13.13 -10.40
N ASN A 206 -42.72 12.05 -11.03
CA ASN A 206 -44.15 11.72 -11.10
C ASN A 206 -44.76 11.48 -9.71
N TYR A 207 -44.09 10.73 -8.85
CA TYR A 207 -44.55 10.52 -7.48
C TYR A 207 -44.72 11.84 -6.73
N LEU A 208 -43.76 12.76 -6.83
CA LEU A 208 -43.82 14.07 -6.17
C LEU A 208 -44.95 14.94 -6.73
N LEU A 209 -45.22 14.87 -8.05
CA LEU A 209 -46.35 15.53 -8.69
C LEU A 209 -47.69 14.98 -8.18
N GLU A 210 -47.84 13.65 -8.14
CA GLU A 210 -49.04 12.97 -7.63
C GLU A 210 -49.31 13.31 -6.15
N LYS A 211 -48.26 13.48 -5.35
CA LYS A 211 -48.36 13.93 -3.96
C LYS A 211 -48.57 15.45 -3.80
N GLY A 212 -48.54 16.21 -4.90
CA GLY A 212 -48.66 17.66 -4.88
C GLY A 212 -47.50 18.39 -4.19
N ILE A 213 -46.34 17.73 -4.06
CA ILE A 213 -45.13 18.29 -3.43
C ILE A 213 -44.42 19.24 -4.39
N ILE A 214 -44.43 18.90 -5.68
CA ILE A 214 -43.89 19.74 -6.77
C ILE A 214 -44.98 20.02 -7.81
N ASN A 215 -44.69 20.94 -8.72
CA ASN A 215 -45.52 21.27 -9.86
C ASN A 215 -44.65 21.58 -11.10
N PRO A 216 -45.21 21.69 -12.31
CA PRO A 216 -44.44 21.94 -13.53
C PRO A 216 -43.56 23.21 -13.47
N SER A 217 -44.00 24.25 -12.74
CA SER A 217 -43.20 25.47 -12.57
C SER A 217 -41.93 25.21 -11.75
N ILE A 218 -42.02 24.40 -10.69
CA ILE A 218 -40.86 24.03 -9.86
C ILE A 218 -39.88 23.16 -10.65
N ILE A 219 -40.38 22.22 -11.45
CA ILE A 219 -39.55 21.34 -12.30
C ILE A 219 -38.76 22.18 -13.31
N ASN A 220 -39.44 23.06 -14.04
CA ASN A 220 -38.81 23.92 -15.04
C ASN A 220 -37.80 24.87 -14.42
N LYS A 221 -38.13 25.47 -13.27
CA LYS A 221 -37.19 26.32 -12.53
C LYS A 221 -35.94 25.53 -12.11
N THR A 222 -36.13 24.37 -11.49
CA THR A 222 -35.01 23.52 -11.04
C THR A 222 -34.09 23.13 -12.20
N LYS A 223 -34.65 22.69 -13.33
CA LYS A 223 -33.86 22.36 -14.53
C LYS A 223 -33.08 23.56 -15.07
N LYS A 224 -33.71 24.74 -15.09
CA LYS A 224 -33.05 26.00 -15.49
C LYS A 224 -31.91 26.36 -14.54
N ASP A 225 -32.15 26.33 -13.23
CA ASP A 225 -31.16 26.69 -12.21
C ASP A 225 -29.93 25.76 -12.27
N PHE A 226 -30.13 24.45 -12.45
CA PHE A 226 -29.02 23.51 -12.62
C PHE A 226 -28.27 23.71 -13.94
N LYS A 227 -28.98 24.01 -15.04
CA LYS A 227 -28.35 24.30 -16.32
C LYS A 227 -27.44 25.52 -16.22
N GLU A 228 -27.94 26.63 -15.68
CA GLU A 228 -27.15 27.85 -15.48
C GLU A 228 -25.93 27.59 -14.58
N LYS A 229 -26.10 26.83 -13.50
CA LYS A 229 -25.00 26.45 -12.60
C LYS A 229 -23.93 25.61 -13.31
N ILE A 230 -24.33 24.65 -14.15
CA ILE A 230 -23.42 23.80 -14.92
C ILE A 230 -22.67 24.63 -15.96
N GLU A 231 -23.37 25.45 -16.74
CA GLU A 231 -22.79 26.29 -17.79
C GLU A 231 -21.80 27.31 -17.20
N SER A 232 -22.16 27.96 -16.09
CA SER A 232 -21.26 28.89 -15.40
C SER A 232 -20.00 28.20 -14.88
N ALA A 233 -20.11 27.01 -14.29
CA ALA A 233 -18.95 26.29 -13.78
C ALA A 233 -18.05 25.76 -14.91
N LEU A 234 -18.64 25.39 -16.05
CA LEU A 234 -17.93 24.96 -17.24
C LEU A 234 -17.14 26.12 -17.86
N GLU A 235 -17.73 27.32 -17.91
CA GLU A 235 -17.06 28.53 -18.40
C GLU A 235 -15.82 28.87 -17.57
N VAL A 236 -15.91 28.78 -16.24
CA VAL A 236 -14.75 28.94 -15.34
C VAL A 236 -13.64 27.93 -15.69
N ALA A 237 -14.01 26.66 -15.91
CA ALA A 237 -13.05 25.64 -16.30
C ALA A 237 -12.42 25.92 -17.67
N PHE A 238 -13.17 26.41 -18.66
CA PHE A 238 -12.61 26.82 -19.96
C PHE A 238 -11.62 27.97 -19.84
N GLN A 239 -11.90 28.95 -18.98
CA GLN A 239 -11.03 30.11 -18.73
C GLN A 239 -9.80 29.78 -17.87
N ALA A 240 -9.76 28.62 -17.19
CA ALA A 240 -8.58 28.21 -16.45
C ALA A 240 -7.36 28.06 -17.38
N GLY A 241 -6.22 28.59 -16.95
CA GLY A 241 -5.00 28.61 -17.75
C GLY A 241 -4.46 27.23 -18.14
N GLU A 242 -3.56 27.22 -19.12
CA GLU A 242 -2.89 25.99 -19.56
C GLU A 242 -1.95 25.44 -18.48
N LEU A 243 -1.93 24.11 -18.33
CA LEU A 243 -0.98 23.42 -17.48
C LEU A 243 0.43 23.60 -18.05
N LYS A 244 1.37 24.06 -17.22
CA LYS A 244 2.79 24.05 -17.54
C LYS A 244 3.46 22.92 -16.76
N PRO A 245 4.08 21.94 -17.42
CA PRO A 245 4.77 20.86 -16.72
C PRO A 245 5.96 21.42 -15.94
N ASP A 246 6.15 20.91 -14.73
CA ASP A 246 7.26 21.24 -13.83
C ASP A 246 7.87 19.94 -13.32
N THR A 247 9.00 19.55 -13.89
CA THR A 247 9.64 18.27 -13.59
C THR A 247 10.06 18.15 -12.12
N GLU A 248 10.57 19.23 -11.52
CA GLU A 248 10.99 19.21 -10.11
C GLU A 248 9.79 19.01 -9.20
N LYS A 249 8.67 19.69 -9.51
CA LYS A 249 7.42 19.50 -8.79
C LYS A 249 6.91 18.06 -8.90
N GLU A 250 6.87 17.50 -10.10
CA GLU A 250 6.37 16.13 -10.31
C GLU A 250 7.20 15.09 -9.55
N LEU A 251 8.52 15.26 -9.47
CA LEU A 251 9.39 14.40 -8.68
C LEU A 251 9.20 14.61 -7.16
N SER A 252 9.03 15.86 -6.72
CA SER A 252 8.86 16.18 -5.30
C SER A 252 7.49 15.77 -4.72
N ASP A 253 6.46 15.71 -5.56
CA ASP A 253 5.10 15.34 -5.17
C ASP A 253 4.87 13.83 -5.09
N ILE A 254 5.88 13.01 -5.42
CA ILE A 254 5.79 11.54 -5.30
C ILE A 254 5.54 11.16 -3.83
N TYR A 255 6.31 11.74 -2.91
CA TYR A 255 6.22 11.47 -1.49
C TYR A 255 5.54 12.63 -0.75
N LYS A 256 4.89 12.31 0.36
CA LYS A 256 4.55 13.32 1.35
C LYS A 256 5.86 13.88 1.90
N LYS A 257 6.08 15.19 1.72
CA LYS A 257 7.24 15.87 2.29
C LYS A 257 7.32 15.59 3.80
N TYR A 258 8.46 15.03 4.21
CA TYR A 258 8.77 14.63 5.56
C TYR A 258 10.29 14.67 5.73
N GLU A 259 10.74 15.24 6.83
CA GLU A 259 12.16 15.27 7.21
C GLU A 259 12.32 14.25 8.35
N PRO A 260 13.06 13.15 8.15
CA PRO A 260 13.24 12.14 9.19
C PRO A 260 13.88 12.72 10.45
N GLU A 261 13.20 12.60 11.58
CA GLU A 261 13.74 13.03 12.87
C GLU A 261 14.77 12.00 13.35
N ILE A 262 16.03 12.42 13.55
CA ILE A 262 17.08 11.60 14.16
C ILE A 262 17.08 11.86 15.67
N ILE A 263 16.57 10.88 16.41
CA ILE A 263 16.47 10.92 17.87
C ILE A 263 17.61 10.08 18.42
N ASN A 264 18.51 10.72 19.16
CA ASN A 264 19.60 10.02 19.85
C ASN A 264 19.10 9.37 21.16
N PRO A 265 19.69 8.22 21.56
CA PRO A 265 19.40 7.62 22.86
C PRO A 265 19.79 8.60 23.98
N ILE A 266 18.93 8.73 25.00
CA ILE A 266 19.11 9.72 26.09
C ILE A 266 20.07 9.19 27.16
N GLY A 267 19.96 7.91 27.49
CA GLY A 267 20.76 7.19 28.45
C GLY A 267 21.91 6.42 27.82
N ASN A 268 22.84 6.00 28.68
CA ASN A 268 24.02 5.23 28.27
C ASN A 268 23.86 3.72 28.42
N LYS A 269 22.69 3.26 28.88
CA LYS A 269 22.47 1.83 29.12
C LYS A 269 22.30 1.10 27.79
N LYS A 270 23.11 0.06 27.61
CA LYS A 270 23.04 -0.85 26.48
C LYS A 270 22.88 -2.28 26.96
N SER A 271 22.31 -3.12 26.11
CA SER A 271 22.26 -4.56 26.31
C SER A 271 22.52 -5.29 25.01
N GLU A 272 23.02 -6.52 25.12
CA GLU A 272 23.13 -7.41 23.97
C GLU A 272 21.73 -7.79 23.48
N LYS A 273 21.46 -7.52 22.20
CA LYS A 273 20.19 -7.82 21.54
C LYS A 273 20.45 -8.63 20.30
N ARG A 274 19.64 -9.68 20.07
CA ARG A 274 19.58 -10.32 18.75
C ARG A 274 18.86 -9.40 17.79
N PHE A 275 19.08 -9.55 16.49
CA PHE A 275 18.39 -8.75 15.46
C PHE A 275 16.86 -8.82 15.63
N VAL A 276 16.30 -9.99 15.93
CA VAL A 276 14.86 -10.17 16.19
C VAL A 276 14.37 -9.37 17.41
N ASP A 277 15.19 -9.28 18.47
CA ASP A 277 14.86 -8.53 19.68
C ASP A 277 14.95 -7.02 19.42
N ALA A 278 15.88 -6.59 18.55
CA ALA A 278 16.02 -5.19 18.16
C ALA A 278 14.81 -4.68 17.37
N VAL A 279 14.30 -5.47 16.42
CA VAL A 279 13.04 -5.14 15.72
C VAL A 279 11.87 -5.07 16.71
N SER A 280 11.76 -6.06 17.61
CA SER A 280 10.73 -6.08 18.66
C SER A 280 10.79 -4.83 19.56
N ASP A 281 11.98 -4.46 20.03
CA ASP A 281 12.20 -3.27 20.86
C ASP A 281 11.80 -1.98 20.11
N GLY A 282 12.17 -1.86 18.83
CA GLY A 282 11.80 -0.71 17.99
C GLY A 282 10.29 -0.57 17.82
N LEU A 283 9.59 -1.67 17.53
CA LEU A 283 8.12 -1.68 17.44
C LEU A 283 7.48 -1.30 18.78
N LYS A 284 7.88 -1.99 19.85
CA LYS A 284 7.33 -1.81 21.20
C LYS A 284 7.46 -0.36 21.66
N GLN A 285 8.66 0.20 21.58
CA GLN A 285 8.92 1.56 22.06
C GLN A 285 8.24 2.62 21.20
N THR A 286 8.07 2.38 19.90
CA THR A 286 7.27 3.24 19.03
C THR A 286 5.80 3.20 19.43
N MET A 287 5.25 2.03 19.72
CA MET A 287 3.86 1.87 20.17
C MET A 287 3.59 2.50 21.55
N GLN A 288 4.55 2.41 22.48
CA GLN A 288 4.47 3.07 23.79
C GLN A 288 4.39 4.60 23.69
N ARG A 289 4.97 5.18 22.62
CA ARG A 289 4.99 6.62 22.38
C ARG A 289 3.83 7.12 21.53
N ASN A 290 3.13 6.23 20.83
CA ASN A 290 2.13 6.58 19.83
C ASN A 290 0.89 5.71 19.98
N ASP A 291 -0.22 6.27 20.48
CA ASP A 291 -1.47 5.55 20.73
C ASP A 291 -2.29 5.20 19.48
N ASN A 292 -1.87 5.73 18.33
CA ASN A 292 -2.49 5.52 17.02
C ASN A 292 -1.74 4.51 16.12
N VAL A 293 -0.78 3.77 16.66
CA VAL A 293 -0.12 2.66 15.95
C VAL A 293 -0.88 1.36 16.15
N ILE A 294 -1.23 0.70 15.04
CA ILE A 294 -1.89 -0.61 14.98
C ILE A 294 -0.99 -1.56 14.20
N ILE A 295 -0.73 -2.73 14.77
CA ILE A 295 -0.03 -3.84 14.11
C ILE A 295 -1.07 -4.90 13.73
N MET A 296 -1.03 -5.35 12.48
CA MET A 296 -1.91 -6.36 11.91
C MET A 296 -1.07 -7.44 11.21
N GLY A 297 -1.43 -8.70 11.36
CA GLY A 297 -0.78 -9.82 10.66
C GLY A 297 -1.32 -11.16 11.12
N GLN A 298 -0.90 -12.24 10.46
CA GLN A 298 -1.27 -13.59 10.88
C GLN A 298 -0.49 -14.01 12.14
N ASP A 299 -1.19 -14.56 13.13
CA ASP A 299 -0.63 -15.10 14.38
C ASP A 299 0.19 -14.11 15.25
N ILE A 300 0.11 -12.80 14.99
CA ILE A 300 0.89 -11.79 15.73
C ILE A 300 0.35 -11.46 17.12
N ALA A 301 -0.89 -11.83 17.44
CA ALA A 301 -1.51 -11.49 18.72
C ALA A 301 -1.02 -12.42 19.83
N GLU A 302 -1.83 -13.38 20.28
CA GLU A 302 -1.47 -14.24 21.42
C GLU A 302 -0.24 -15.12 21.15
N TYR A 303 0.00 -15.48 19.89
CA TYR A 303 1.16 -16.28 19.52
C TYR A 303 2.43 -15.43 19.34
N GLY A 304 2.32 -14.13 19.04
CA GLY A 304 3.46 -13.21 18.89
C GLY A 304 4.20 -13.30 17.55
N GLY A 305 3.58 -13.89 16.53
CA GLY A 305 4.13 -14.08 15.20
C GLY A 305 5.05 -15.31 15.09
N VAL A 306 5.32 -15.74 13.86
CA VAL A 306 6.17 -16.92 13.56
C VAL A 306 7.57 -16.78 14.17
N PHE A 307 8.09 -15.56 14.24
CA PHE A 307 9.42 -15.26 14.76
C PHE A 307 9.42 -14.75 16.21
N LYS A 308 8.25 -14.64 16.86
CA LYS A 308 8.09 -14.12 18.24
C LYS A 308 8.42 -12.63 18.41
N ILE A 309 8.32 -11.83 17.35
CA ILE A 309 8.65 -10.40 17.40
C ILE A 309 7.62 -9.60 18.20
N THR A 310 6.35 -9.98 18.15
CA THR A 310 5.24 -9.31 18.86
C THR A 310 4.80 -10.09 20.10
N GLU A 311 5.64 -11.00 20.58
CA GLU A 311 5.35 -11.78 21.79
C GLU A 311 5.01 -10.86 22.97
N ASN A 312 3.92 -11.18 23.66
CA ASN A 312 3.39 -10.43 24.81
C ASN A 312 2.86 -9.01 24.48
N PHE A 313 2.83 -8.56 23.23
CA PHE A 313 2.34 -7.21 22.88
C PHE A 313 0.84 -7.03 23.16
N VAL A 314 0.04 -8.09 23.05
CA VAL A 314 -1.41 -8.04 23.38
C VAL A 314 -1.63 -7.67 24.84
N ASN A 315 -0.81 -8.19 25.76
CA ASN A 315 -0.93 -7.90 27.19
C ASN A 315 -0.58 -6.43 27.50
N GLU A 316 0.27 -5.81 26.67
CA GLU A 316 0.72 -4.43 26.85
C GLU A 316 -0.18 -3.41 26.15
N PHE A 317 -0.58 -3.67 24.90
CA PHE A 317 -1.28 -2.71 24.04
C PHE A 317 -2.74 -3.07 23.75
N GLY A 318 -3.18 -4.29 24.10
CA GLY A 318 -4.52 -4.79 23.84
C GLY A 318 -4.76 -5.25 22.39
N LYS A 319 -5.86 -5.99 22.20
CA LYS A 319 -6.28 -6.55 20.90
C LYS A 319 -6.74 -5.51 19.89
N ASP A 320 -7.01 -4.29 20.34
CA ASP A 320 -7.38 -3.20 19.42
C ASP A 320 -6.17 -2.68 18.65
N ARG A 321 -4.98 -2.83 19.22
CA ARG A 321 -3.71 -2.38 18.63
C ARG A 321 -2.86 -3.51 18.06
N ILE A 322 -3.04 -4.75 18.54
CA ILE A 322 -2.37 -5.95 18.02
C ILE A 322 -3.44 -6.91 17.50
N ARG A 323 -3.57 -7.01 16.19
CA ARG A 323 -4.70 -7.70 15.55
C ARG A 323 -4.24 -8.89 14.73
N ASN A 324 -4.75 -10.07 15.08
CA ASN A 324 -4.72 -11.21 14.17
C ASN A 324 -5.61 -10.93 12.96
N THR A 325 -5.10 -11.28 11.78
CA THR A 325 -5.83 -11.19 10.53
C THR A 325 -6.30 -12.57 10.09
N PRO A 326 -7.39 -12.66 9.29
CA PRO A 326 -7.62 -13.84 8.47
C PRO A 326 -6.43 -14.12 7.53
N LEU A 327 -6.41 -15.32 6.93
CA LEU A 327 -5.39 -15.73 5.95
C LEU A 327 -5.64 -15.03 4.59
N CYS A 328 -5.38 -13.74 4.55
CA CYS A 328 -5.48 -12.90 3.37
C CYS A 328 -4.55 -11.69 3.50
N GLU A 329 -3.89 -11.29 2.42
CA GLU A 329 -2.94 -10.18 2.44
C GLU A 329 -3.54 -8.90 1.85
N SER A 330 -4.32 -9.00 0.77
CA SER A 330 -4.77 -7.81 0.03
C SER A 330 -5.75 -6.96 0.83
N ALA A 331 -6.77 -7.58 1.44
CA ALA A 331 -7.71 -6.84 2.29
C ALA A 331 -7.02 -6.15 3.48
N ILE A 332 -5.99 -6.79 4.06
CA ILE A 332 -5.26 -6.24 5.21
C ILE A 332 -4.37 -5.07 4.82
N ILE A 333 -3.70 -5.14 3.67
CA ILE A 333 -2.94 -4.00 3.14
C ILE A 333 -3.88 -2.83 2.81
N GLY A 334 -5.03 -3.12 2.19
CA GLY A 334 -6.08 -2.14 1.98
C GLY A 334 -6.53 -1.49 3.30
N ALA A 335 -6.76 -2.30 4.33
CA ALA A 335 -7.15 -1.81 5.66
C ALA A 335 -6.07 -0.93 6.30
N GLY A 336 -4.79 -1.24 6.09
CA GLY A 336 -3.68 -0.38 6.51
C GLY A 336 -3.77 1.02 5.89
N LEU A 337 -4.09 1.11 4.60
CA LEU A 337 -4.30 2.39 3.94
C LEU A 337 -5.54 3.12 4.47
N GLY A 338 -6.64 2.39 4.72
CA GLY A 338 -7.85 2.96 5.30
C GLY A 338 -7.63 3.56 6.68
N LEU A 339 -6.82 2.90 7.51
CA LEU A 339 -6.34 3.42 8.80
C LEU A 339 -5.53 4.71 8.62
N ALA A 340 -4.59 4.73 7.66
CA ALA A 340 -3.77 5.91 7.35
C ALA A 340 -4.60 7.13 6.91
N ILE A 341 -5.66 6.91 6.11
CA ILE A 341 -6.63 7.97 5.74
C ILE A 341 -7.30 8.59 6.98
N LYS A 342 -7.45 7.80 8.06
CA LYS A 342 -7.97 8.25 9.36
C LYS A 342 -6.90 8.56 10.39
N LYS A 343 -5.67 8.85 9.94
CA LYS A 343 -4.53 9.31 10.77
C LYS A 343 -4.03 8.28 11.79
N TYR A 344 -4.34 7.01 11.58
CA TYR A 344 -3.65 5.91 12.26
C TYR A 344 -2.38 5.54 11.49
N LYS A 345 -1.43 4.93 12.18
CA LYS A 345 -0.22 4.36 11.60
C LYS A 345 -0.36 2.85 11.59
N ALA A 346 -0.23 2.23 10.42
CA ALA A 346 -0.42 0.79 10.25
C ALA A 346 0.93 0.08 10.07
N VAL A 347 1.13 -1.01 10.81
CA VAL A 347 2.23 -1.96 10.57
C VAL A 347 1.62 -3.28 10.18
N ILE A 348 1.93 -3.77 9.00
CA ILE A 348 1.46 -5.05 8.48
C ILE A 348 2.62 -6.02 8.51
N GLU A 349 2.51 -7.08 9.29
CA GLU A 349 3.49 -8.16 9.31
C GLU A 349 3.07 -9.21 8.27
N MET A 350 3.84 -9.32 7.19
CA MET A 350 3.80 -10.51 6.35
C MET A 350 4.48 -11.65 7.10
N GLN A 351 3.90 -12.85 7.05
CA GLN A 351 4.52 -14.01 7.69
C GLN A 351 5.89 -14.31 7.06
N PHE A 352 5.95 -14.26 5.72
CA PHE A 352 7.16 -14.30 4.90
C PHE A 352 6.98 -13.35 3.73
N ALA A 353 8.07 -12.78 3.24
CA ALA A 353 8.08 -11.85 2.11
C ALA A 353 7.45 -12.46 0.84
N ASP A 354 7.52 -13.78 0.66
CA ASP A 354 6.96 -14.53 -0.47
C ASP A 354 5.44 -14.28 -0.65
N PHE A 355 4.69 -14.13 0.45
CA PHE A 355 3.22 -13.98 0.42
C PHE A 355 2.73 -12.58 0.03
N VAL A 356 3.64 -11.60 -0.09
CA VAL A 356 3.30 -10.24 -0.54
C VAL A 356 2.66 -10.22 -1.94
N THR A 357 2.89 -11.27 -2.73
CA THR A 357 2.32 -11.45 -4.07
C THR A 357 0.79 -11.34 -4.07
N SER A 358 0.11 -11.87 -3.04
CA SER A 358 -1.34 -11.75 -2.88
C SER A 358 -1.81 -10.31 -2.67
N GLY A 359 -0.95 -9.44 -2.12
CA GLY A 359 -1.25 -8.03 -1.85
C GLY A 359 -0.60 -7.04 -2.82
N PHE A 360 0.03 -7.52 -3.89
CA PHE A 360 0.88 -6.70 -4.76
C PHE A 360 0.16 -5.47 -5.31
N ASN A 361 -1.09 -5.65 -5.76
CA ASN A 361 -1.92 -4.59 -6.31
C ASN A 361 -2.14 -3.43 -5.32
N GLN A 362 -2.42 -3.73 -4.05
CA GLN A 362 -2.60 -2.71 -3.02
C GLN A 362 -1.32 -1.90 -2.81
N ILE A 363 -0.16 -2.55 -2.86
CA ILE A 363 1.14 -1.89 -2.65
C ILE A 363 1.46 -0.97 -3.83
N VAL A 364 1.46 -1.51 -5.06
CA VAL A 364 1.99 -0.77 -6.21
C VAL A 364 0.99 0.22 -6.82
N ASN A 365 -0.32 -0.02 -6.65
CA ASN A 365 -1.34 0.85 -7.26
C ASN A 365 -2.04 1.76 -6.25
N ASN A 366 -2.27 1.30 -5.02
CA ASN A 366 -2.87 2.14 -3.99
C ASN A 366 -1.80 2.88 -3.17
N LEU A 367 -1.01 2.16 -2.36
CA LEU A 367 -0.05 2.78 -1.43
C LEU A 367 0.95 3.69 -2.16
N ALA A 368 1.66 3.17 -3.15
CA ALA A 368 2.75 3.88 -3.81
C ALA A 368 2.30 5.21 -4.45
N LYS A 369 1.09 5.27 -5.00
CA LYS A 369 0.66 6.39 -5.85
C LYS A 369 -0.20 7.41 -5.11
N ILE A 370 -0.59 7.14 -3.86
CA ILE A 370 -1.68 7.88 -3.22
C ILE A 370 -1.37 9.36 -2.98
N ASN A 371 -0.14 9.69 -2.56
CA ASN A 371 0.27 11.08 -2.34
C ASN A 371 0.34 11.84 -3.67
N TYR A 372 1.00 11.27 -4.68
CA TYR A 372 1.10 11.88 -6.01
C TYR A 372 -0.29 12.16 -6.62
N ARG A 373 -1.24 11.23 -6.47
CA ARG A 373 -2.58 11.33 -7.08
C ARG A 373 -3.45 12.41 -6.46
N TRP A 374 -3.52 12.51 -5.12
CA TRP A 374 -4.44 13.46 -4.46
C TRP A 374 -3.97 13.99 -3.10
N GLY A 375 -2.67 13.88 -2.79
CA GLY A 375 -2.03 14.50 -1.62
C GLY A 375 -2.31 13.81 -0.28
N GLN A 376 -2.81 12.57 -0.32
CA GLN A 376 -3.11 11.78 0.87
C GLN A 376 -1.88 10.99 1.32
N ASN A 377 -1.65 10.89 2.64
CA ASN A 377 -0.58 10.09 3.22
C ASN A 377 -0.91 8.59 3.19
N ALA A 378 0.13 7.77 3.23
CA ALA A 378 0.07 6.32 3.45
C ALA A 378 1.06 5.91 4.54
N ASP A 379 0.75 6.27 5.79
CA ASP A 379 1.45 5.85 7.02
C ASP A 379 1.35 4.32 7.24
N VAL A 380 1.96 3.54 6.34
CA VAL A 380 1.87 2.08 6.28
C VAL A 380 3.27 1.48 6.15
N VAL A 381 3.64 0.67 7.14
CA VAL A 381 4.86 -0.14 7.10
C VAL A 381 4.49 -1.59 6.81
N ILE A 382 5.06 -2.18 5.76
CA ILE A 382 4.91 -3.60 5.45
C ILE A 382 6.21 -4.30 5.83
N ARG A 383 6.17 -5.08 6.91
CA ARG A 383 7.30 -5.88 7.39
C ARG A 383 7.39 -7.19 6.62
N MET A 384 8.59 -7.50 6.16
CA MET A 384 8.87 -8.53 5.16
C MET A 384 10.02 -9.43 5.63
N PRO A 385 9.75 -10.47 6.45
CA PRO A 385 10.73 -11.50 6.76
C PRO A 385 11.18 -12.22 5.48
N THR A 386 12.45 -12.09 5.11
CA THR A 386 12.96 -12.40 3.77
C THR A 386 14.26 -13.23 3.82
N GLY A 387 14.74 -13.68 2.66
CA GLY A 387 16.05 -14.29 2.50
C GLY A 387 16.17 -15.77 2.86
N ALA A 388 17.17 -16.40 2.29
CA ALA A 388 17.55 -17.80 2.40
C ALA A 388 18.46 -18.05 3.63
N GLY A 389 19.12 -19.20 3.67
CA GLY A 389 20.11 -19.55 4.69
C GLY A 389 19.50 -20.15 5.96
N VAL A 390 18.24 -20.55 5.89
CA VAL A 390 17.51 -21.26 6.95
C VAL A 390 16.92 -22.58 6.47
N GLY A 391 17.23 -23.00 5.22
CA GLY A 391 16.72 -24.25 4.66
C GLY A 391 15.20 -24.31 4.57
N ALA A 392 14.55 -23.22 4.12
CA ALA A 392 13.08 -23.13 4.05
C ALA A 392 12.51 -23.31 2.64
N GLY A 393 13.38 -23.51 1.63
CA GLY A 393 12.99 -23.75 0.25
C GLY A 393 12.38 -22.52 -0.44
N PRO A 394 11.74 -22.70 -1.60
CA PRO A 394 11.46 -21.61 -2.54
C PRO A 394 10.28 -20.71 -2.18
N PHE A 395 9.49 -21.05 -1.16
CA PHE A 395 8.25 -20.33 -0.78
C PHE A 395 8.33 -19.64 0.59
N HIS A 396 9.53 -19.61 1.18
CA HIS A 396 9.77 -18.99 2.48
C HIS A 396 11.15 -18.34 2.55
N SER A 397 11.75 -18.00 1.40
CA SER A 397 13.18 -17.61 1.36
C SER A 397 13.50 -16.54 0.32
N GLN A 398 12.50 -16.03 -0.40
CA GLN A 398 12.76 -15.06 -1.47
C GLN A 398 13.18 -13.70 -0.89
N SER A 399 14.21 -13.11 -1.51
CA SER A 399 14.57 -11.69 -1.41
C SER A 399 13.97 -10.98 -2.62
N ASN A 400 12.80 -10.36 -2.43
CA ASN A 400 11.93 -9.85 -3.49
C ASN A 400 11.81 -8.32 -3.51
N GLU A 401 12.79 -7.62 -2.92
CA GLU A 401 12.90 -6.16 -2.92
C GLU A 401 12.91 -5.54 -4.32
N ALA A 402 13.50 -6.23 -5.31
CA ALA A 402 13.60 -5.76 -6.69
C ALA A 402 12.23 -5.59 -7.36
N TRP A 403 11.20 -6.34 -6.94
CA TRP A 403 9.84 -6.21 -7.47
C TRP A 403 9.24 -4.83 -7.19
N PHE A 404 9.65 -4.20 -6.09
CA PHE A 404 9.12 -2.92 -5.61
C PHE A 404 10.05 -1.74 -5.88
N PHE A 405 11.35 -1.99 -6.05
CA PHE A 405 12.39 -0.97 -6.20
C PHE A 405 12.09 0.08 -7.29
N HIS A 406 11.50 -0.36 -8.40
CA HIS A 406 11.18 0.51 -9.54
C HIS A 406 9.77 1.11 -9.47
N THR A 407 9.06 0.99 -8.34
CA THR A 407 7.71 1.55 -8.16
C THR A 407 7.79 2.92 -7.47
N PRO A 408 7.54 4.05 -8.17
CA PRO A 408 7.62 5.38 -7.56
C PRO A 408 6.62 5.55 -6.40
N GLY A 409 7.11 6.13 -5.30
CA GLY A 409 6.32 6.43 -4.12
C GLY A 409 6.35 5.36 -3.02
N LEU A 410 7.06 4.25 -3.25
CA LEU A 410 7.48 3.35 -2.17
C LEU A 410 8.82 3.78 -1.59
N LYS A 411 9.02 3.57 -0.29
CA LYS A 411 10.34 3.54 0.33
C LYS A 411 10.70 2.09 0.67
N ILE A 412 11.98 1.73 0.56
CA ILE A 412 12.45 0.38 0.86
C ILE A 412 13.61 0.45 1.85
N PHE A 413 13.40 -0.12 3.03
CA PHE A 413 14.40 -0.22 4.09
C PHE A 413 14.82 -1.68 4.28
N TYR A 414 16.12 -1.91 4.41
CA TYR A 414 16.70 -3.24 4.53
C TYR A 414 17.89 -3.20 5.51
N PRO A 415 17.64 -3.13 6.83
CA PRO A 415 18.70 -3.11 7.85
C PRO A 415 19.57 -4.37 7.82
N SER A 416 20.87 -4.19 8.07
CA SER A 416 21.87 -5.27 8.11
C SER A 416 22.37 -5.62 9.52
N ASN A 417 22.03 -4.79 10.52
CA ASN A 417 22.54 -4.86 11.88
C ASN A 417 21.48 -4.52 12.93
N CYS A 418 21.74 -4.83 14.20
CA CYS A 418 20.73 -4.70 15.26
C CYS A 418 20.44 -3.23 15.59
N TYR A 419 21.48 -2.38 15.57
CA TYR A 419 21.32 -0.95 15.86
C TYR A 419 20.36 -0.30 14.86
N ASP A 420 20.58 -0.56 13.57
CA ASP A 420 19.77 -0.03 12.49
C ASP A 420 18.39 -0.68 12.43
N ALA A 421 18.27 -2.00 12.68
CA ALA A 421 16.96 -2.66 12.72
C ALA A 421 15.99 -1.99 13.69
N LYS A 422 16.44 -1.69 14.92
CA LYS A 422 15.64 -0.99 15.94
C LYS A 422 15.31 0.45 15.55
N GLY A 423 16.31 1.23 15.14
CA GLY A 423 16.11 2.64 14.82
C GLY A 423 15.31 2.87 13.54
N MET A 424 15.51 2.03 12.52
CA MET A 424 14.86 2.16 11.22
C MET A 424 13.40 1.74 11.27
N ILE A 425 13.03 0.70 12.03
CA ILE A 425 11.60 0.34 12.15
C ILE A 425 10.81 1.45 12.87
N ALA A 426 11.42 2.10 13.87
CA ALA A 426 10.84 3.26 14.53
C ALA A 426 10.68 4.44 13.54
N ALA A 427 11.74 4.75 12.78
CA ALA A 427 11.70 5.80 11.75
C ALA A 427 10.65 5.51 10.66
N ALA A 428 10.54 4.26 10.21
CA ALA A 428 9.57 3.82 9.20
C ALA A 428 8.12 4.06 9.64
N ILE A 429 7.80 3.77 10.90
CA ILE A 429 6.44 3.98 11.44
C ILE A 429 6.12 5.48 11.56
N LEU A 430 7.12 6.30 11.85
CA LEU A 430 6.95 7.75 11.97
C LEU A 430 6.80 8.43 10.60
N ASP A 431 7.37 7.86 9.54
CA ASP A 431 7.25 8.33 8.16
C ASP A 431 5.79 8.29 7.65
N PRO A 432 5.26 9.38 7.05
CA PRO A 432 3.92 9.42 6.48
C PRO A 432 3.79 8.76 5.09
N ASN A 433 4.86 8.13 4.60
CA ASN A 433 4.92 7.44 3.32
C ASN A 433 4.93 5.90 3.49
N PRO A 434 4.55 5.14 2.46
CA PRO A 434 4.53 3.69 2.57
C PRO A 434 5.96 3.14 2.55
N VAL A 435 6.30 2.32 3.55
CA VAL A 435 7.63 1.73 3.72
C VAL A 435 7.54 0.21 3.62
N MET A 436 8.29 -0.37 2.68
CA MET A 436 8.60 -1.79 2.64
C MET A 436 9.82 -2.03 3.55
N PHE A 437 9.65 -2.80 4.63
CA PHE A 437 10.68 -3.03 5.64
C PHE A 437 11.13 -4.49 5.61
N PHE A 438 12.28 -4.74 5.00
CA PHE A 438 12.84 -6.08 4.82
C PHE A 438 13.67 -6.52 6.02
N GLU A 439 13.44 -7.74 6.46
CA GLU A 439 14.09 -8.33 7.63
C GLU A 439 14.68 -9.70 7.25
N HIS A 440 15.99 -9.78 7.06
CA HIS A 440 16.62 -11.03 6.63
C HIS A 440 16.58 -12.09 7.75
N LYS A 441 15.86 -13.20 7.51
CA LYS A 441 15.56 -14.22 8.51
C LYS A 441 16.80 -14.90 9.11
N ALA A 442 17.84 -15.13 8.32
CA ALA A 442 19.08 -15.70 8.84
C ALA A 442 19.73 -14.82 9.92
N LEU A 443 19.51 -13.49 9.91
CA LEU A 443 20.08 -12.56 10.88
C LEU A 443 19.35 -12.59 12.22
N TYR A 444 18.06 -12.96 12.25
CA TYR A 444 17.21 -12.89 13.43
C TYR A 444 17.83 -13.45 14.71
N ARG A 445 18.46 -14.62 14.62
CA ARG A 445 19.03 -15.31 15.79
C ARG A 445 20.54 -15.47 15.74
N SER A 446 21.16 -15.28 14.56
CA SER A 446 22.61 -15.42 14.39
C SER A 446 23.34 -14.12 14.72
N LEU A 447 22.75 -12.95 14.46
CA LEU A 447 23.36 -11.67 14.71
C LEU A 447 22.95 -11.11 16.07
N LYS A 448 23.93 -10.61 16.83
CA LYS A 448 23.77 -9.98 18.12
C LYS A 448 24.71 -8.81 18.28
N GLU A 449 24.24 -7.71 18.85
CA GLU A 449 25.05 -6.52 19.11
C GLU A 449 24.63 -5.86 20.42
N GLU A 450 25.57 -5.15 21.05
CA GLU A 450 25.29 -4.31 22.21
C GLU A 450 24.74 -2.94 21.74
N ILE A 451 23.42 -2.75 21.87
CA ILE A 451 22.72 -1.54 21.39
C ILE A 451 22.03 -0.80 22.54
N PRO A 452 21.71 0.51 22.39
CA PRO A 452 21.00 1.26 23.42
C PRO A 452 19.65 0.66 23.80
N ASP A 453 19.37 0.60 25.09
CA ASP A 453 18.07 0.16 25.62
C ASP A 453 16.97 1.18 25.30
N ASP A 454 17.31 2.47 25.28
CA ASP A 454 16.38 3.57 25.05
C ASP A 454 15.81 3.60 23.62
N PHE A 455 14.74 4.36 23.45
CA PHE A 455 14.19 4.67 22.13
C PHE A 455 15.13 5.61 21.38
N TYR A 456 15.34 5.30 20.11
CA TYR A 456 16.06 6.14 19.17
C TYR A 456 15.56 5.86 17.75
N THR A 457 15.82 6.79 16.85
CA THR A 457 15.68 6.62 15.41
C THR A 457 17.05 6.83 14.77
N VAL A 458 17.15 6.53 13.48
CA VAL A 458 18.40 6.63 12.72
C VAL A 458 18.14 7.30 11.39
N ASP A 459 19.21 7.73 10.74
CA ASP A 459 19.13 8.23 9.36
C ASP A 459 18.60 7.14 8.42
N THR A 460 17.57 7.48 7.66
CA THR A 460 16.92 6.63 6.65
C THR A 460 16.99 7.25 5.26
N GLU A 461 17.88 8.22 5.03
CA GLU A 461 18.13 8.85 3.73
C GLU A 461 19.52 8.53 3.19
N LYS A 462 20.44 8.07 4.06
CA LYS A 462 21.85 7.84 3.71
C LYS A 462 22.28 6.39 3.84
N ALA A 463 23.13 5.97 2.90
CA ALA A 463 23.91 4.75 3.03
C ALA A 463 25.04 4.96 4.06
N LYS A 464 25.66 3.89 4.53
CA LYS A 464 26.75 3.95 5.50
C LYS A 464 28.00 3.28 4.98
N VAL A 465 29.10 4.01 4.94
CA VAL A 465 30.45 3.42 4.83
C VAL A 465 30.76 2.78 6.18
N ILE A 466 30.72 1.45 6.26
CA ILE A 466 30.92 0.70 7.52
C ILE A 466 32.36 0.24 7.71
N LYS A 467 33.16 0.29 6.63
CA LYS A 467 34.60 0.07 6.64
C LYS A 467 35.21 0.92 5.54
N GLU A 468 36.20 1.74 5.89
CA GLU A 468 37.03 2.47 4.93
C GLU A 468 38.04 1.52 4.27
N GLY A 469 38.34 1.77 2.99
CA GLY A 469 39.45 1.14 2.29
C GLY A 469 39.76 1.89 0.99
N ASP A 470 40.91 1.58 0.38
CA ASP A 470 41.41 2.32 -0.80
C ASP A 470 41.47 1.47 -2.09
N ASP A 471 41.37 0.14 -2.00
CA ASP A 471 41.62 -0.74 -3.16
C ASP A 471 40.35 -1.06 -3.97
N VAL A 472 39.24 -1.41 -3.29
CA VAL A 472 37.98 -1.83 -3.93
C VAL A 472 36.79 -1.41 -3.08
N THR A 473 35.76 -0.82 -3.70
CA THR A 473 34.47 -0.55 -3.08
C THR A 473 33.52 -1.73 -3.23
N ILE A 474 33.01 -2.25 -2.11
CA ILE A 474 31.92 -3.24 -2.05
C ILE A 474 30.62 -2.52 -1.70
N VAL A 475 29.66 -2.52 -2.62
CA VAL A 475 28.31 -1.97 -2.37
C VAL A 475 27.35 -3.11 -2.06
N THR A 476 26.74 -3.12 -0.88
CA THR A 476 25.89 -4.25 -0.43
C THR A 476 24.82 -3.83 0.58
N TYR A 477 23.97 -4.77 0.99
CA TYR A 477 22.89 -4.60 1.97
C TYR A 477 22.46 -5.94 2.55
N GLY A 478 21.64 -5.91 3.61
CA GLY A 478 21.08 -7.12 4.22
C GLY A 478 22.17 -8.14 4.61
N LEU A 479 21.98 -9.41 4.24
CA LEU A 479 22.96 -10.48 4.52
C LEU A 479 24.29 -10.28 3.78
N GLY A 480 24.30 -9.59 2.64
CA GLY A 480 25.52 -9.32 1.86
C GLY A 480 26.56 -8.51 2.64
N VAL A 481 26.12 -7.68 3.60
CA VAL A 481 27.01 -6.96 4.52
C VAL A 481 27.87 -7.92 5.34
N LEU A 482 27.31 -9.03 5.82
CA LEU A 482 28.08 -10.01 6.59
C LEU A 482 29.07 -10.76 5.70
N TRP A 483 28.70 -11.08 4.46
CA TRP A 483 29.62 -11.70 3.51
C TRP A 483 30.80 -10.77 3.18
N ALA A 484 30.55 -9.48 2.96
CA ALA A 484 31.60 -8.49 2.70
C ALA A 484 32.55 -8.32 3.90
N LYS A 485 32.00 -8.23 5.13
CA LYS A 485 32.81 -8.16 6.36
C LYS A 485 33.69 -9.40 6.52
N ASN A 486 33.10 -10.59 6.41
CA ASN A 486 33.84 -11.86 6.52
C ASN A 486 34.95 -11.96 5.48
N PHE A 487 34.70 -11.51 4.24
CA PHE A 487 35.74 -11.45 3.21
C PHE A 487 36.89 -10.53 3.61
N SER A 488 36.60 -9.28 4.01
CA SER A 488 37.63 -8.31 4.39
C SER A 488 38.38 -8.68 5.68
N GLU A 489 37.78 -9.48 6.56
CA GLU A 489 38.44 -10.04 7.73
C GLU A 489 39.45 -11.13 7.37
N ASN A 490 39.12 -12.00 6.42
CA ASN A 490 39.97 -13.13 6.03
C ASN A 490 40.99 -12.80 4.93
N ASN A 491 40.84 -11.68 4.22
CA ASN A 491 41.68 -11.29 3.09
C ASN A 491 42.25 -9.88 3.30
N LYS A 492 43.23 -9.76 4.21
CA LYS A 492 43.87 -8.49 4.58
C LYS A 492 44.81 -7.93 3.50
N ASP A 493 45.04 -8.70 2.45
CA ASP A 493 45.79 -8.32 1.25
C ASP A 493 45.03 -7.35 0.33
N ILE A 494 43.71 -7.19 0.52
CA ILE A 494 42.86 -6.29 -0.28
C ILE A 494 42.15 -5.32 0.67
N ASP A 495 42.45 -4.03 0.58
CA ASP A 495 41.82 -3.02 1.42
C ASP A 495 40.45 -2.60 0.89
N CYS A 496 39.44 -3.36 1.31
CA CYS A 496 38.05 -3.15 0.87
C CYS A 496 37.39 -1.98 1.62
N GLU A 497 36.81 -1.04 0.88
CA GLU A 497 35.77 -0.15 1.36
C GLU A 497 34.41 -0.86 1.30
N ILE A 498 33.59 -0.77 2.35
CA ILE A 498 32.29 -1.45 2.41
C ILE A 498 31.18 -0.44 2.67
N ILE A 499 30.24 -0.36 1.74
CA ILE A 499 29.01 0.42 1.85
C ILE A 499 27.84 -0.51 2.17
N ASP A 500 27.18 -0.24 3.31
CA ASP A 500 25.86 -0.77 3.61
C ASP A 500 24.80 0.22 3.13
N LEU A 501 24.02 -0.17 2.12
CA LEU A 501 22.99 0.70 1.57
C LEU A 501 21.91 1.04 2.58
N ARG A 502 21.50 0.07 3.43
CA ARG A 502 20.41 0.10 4.45
C ARG A 502 19.03 0.61 4.00
N VAL A 503 18.96 1.48 2.99
CA VAL A 503 17.82 2.07 2.32
C VAL A 503 18.04 1.84 0.83
N LEU A 504 17.13 1.10 0.21
CA LEU A 504 17.21 0.74 -1.20
C LEU A 504 16.39 1.69 -2.07
N CYS A 505 15.35 2.32 -1.54
CA CYS A 505 14.58 3.32 -2.28
C CYS A 505 14.12 4.43 -1.33
N PRO A 506 14.50 5.70 -1.59
CA PRO A 506 15.44 6.15 -2.63
C PRO A 506 16.89 5.72 -2.36
N LEU A 507 17.70 5.56 -3.42
CA LEU A 507 19.13 5.24 -3.30
C LEU A 507 19.97 6.48 -3.00
N ASP A 508 20.91 6.37 -2.06
CA ASP A 508 21.94 7.37 -1.78
C ASP A 508 23.14 7.21 -2.73
N MET A 509 22.93 7.59 -4.00
CA MET A 509 23.98 7.49 -5.02
C MET A 509 25.20 8.35 -4.74
N GLU A 510 25.04 9.44 -3.98
CA GLU A 510 26.16 10.34 -3.64
C GLU A 510 27.24 9.60 -2.85
N THR A 511 26.87 8.86 -1.81
CA THR A 511 27.81 8.06 -1.03
C THR A 511 28.52 7.02 -1.90
N ILE A 512 27.77 6.35 -2.79
CA ILE A 512 28.34 5.37 -3.73
C ILE A 512 29.37 6.05 -4.64
N TYR A 513 29.03 7.18 -5.25
CA TYR A 513 29.93 7.89 -6.17
C TYR A 513 31.20 8.39 -5.49
N GLN A 514 31.13 8.84 -4.24
CA GLN A 514 32.33 9.26 -3.51
C GLN A 514 33.28 8.08 -3.29
N SER A 515 32.76 6.92 -2.90
CA SER A 515 33.54 5.68 -2.78
C SER A 515 34.12 5.20 -4.12
N VAL A 516 33.34 5.26 -5.21
CA VAL A 516 33.85 4.90 -6.55
C VAL A 516 35.02 5.80 -6.96
N LYS A 517 34.91 7.11 -6.76
CA LYS A 517 35.98 8.07 -7.07
C LYS A 517 37.24 7.86 -6.23
N LYS A 518 37.09 7.28 -5.04
CA LYS A 518 38.18 6.97 -4.12
C LYS A 518 38.93 5.70 -4.55
N THR A 519 38.21 4.61 -4.83
CA THR A 519 38.82 3.28 -5.02
C THR A 519 38.99 2.85 -6.48
N GLY A 520 38.26 3.45 -7.42
CA GLY A 520 38.32 3.13 -8.86
C GLY A 520 37.82 1.74 -9.29
N LYS A 521 37.73 0.78 -8.37
CA LYS A 521 37.22 -0.58 -8.58
C LYS A 521 35.99 -0.83 -7.73
N VAL A 522 34.93 -1.40 -8.32
CA VAL A 522 33.64 -1.57 -7.64
C VAL A 522 33.04 -2.94 -7.89
N ILE A 523 32.60 -3.58 -6.81
CA ILE A 523 31.78 -4.80 -6.85
C ILE A 523 30.47 -4.60 -6.07
N ILE A 524 29.36 -4.94 -6.70
CA ILE A 524 28.03 -4.89 -6.07
C ILE A 524 27.66 -6.30 -5.64
N LEU A 525 27.43 -6.50 -4.34
CA LEU A 525 27.13 -7.80 -3.74
C LEU A 525 25.72 -7.80 -3.15
N HIS A 526 24.87 -8.73 -3.56
CA HIS A 526 23.57 -8.91 -2.91
C HIS A 526 23.05 -10.35 -3.02
N GLU A 527 22.08 -10.67 -2.17
CA GLU A 527 21.47 -12.00 -2.13
C GLU A 527 20.48 -12.25 -3.27
N ASP A 528 19.70 -11.26 -3.71
CA ASP A 528 18.77 -11.45 -4.82
C ASP A 528 19.51 -11.90 -6.10
N THR A 529 18.75 -12.44 -7.03
CA THR A 529 19.16 -12.89 -8.36
C THR A 529 19.83 -11.79 -9.19
N LEU A 530 20.71 -12.19 -10.11
CA LEU A 530 21.49 -11.26 -10.93
C LEU A 530 20.62 -10.51 -11.95
N THR A 531 19.67 -11.22 -12.55
CA THR A 531 18.81 -10.68 -13.61
C THR A 531 17.70 -9.82 -13.03
N GLY A 532 17.67 -8.53 -13.37
CA GLY A 532 16.66 -7.60 -12.88
C GLY A 532 16.84 -7.15 -11.42
N GLY A 533 17.85 -7.67 -10.72
CA GLY A 533 18.20 -7.25 -9.36
C GLY A 533 18.71 -5.80 -9.30
N ILE A 534 18.61 -5.20 -8.11
CA ILE A 534 18.94 -3.78 -7.85
C ILE A 534 20.37 -3.41 -8.27
N GLY A 535 21.31 -4.38 -8.20
CA GLY A 535 22.68 -4.14 -8.62
C GLY A 535 22.84 -3.72 -10.08
N ALA A 536 21.89 -4.06 -10.96
CA ALA A 536 21.91 -3.61 -12.36
C ALA A 536 21.78 -2.08 -12.48
N GLU A 537 20.83 -1.48 -11.76
CA GLU A 537 20.61 -0.03 -11.75
C GLU A 537 21.82 0.71 -11.16
N ILE A 538 22.36 0.20 -10.04
CA ILE A 538 23.56 0.78 -9.41
C ILE A 538 24.75 0.75 -10.38
N ALA A 539 24.99 -0.38 -11.06
CA ALA A 539 26.08 -0.49 -12.03
C ALA A 539 25.93 0.47 -13.21
N ALA A 540 24.71 0.62 -13.74
CA ALA A 540 24.41 1.57 -14.82
C ALA A 540 24.70 3.01 -14.38
N ARG A 541 24.20 3.41 -13.21
CA ARG A 541 24.41 4.77 -12.67
C ARG A 541 25.86 5.08 -12.35
N ILE A 542 26.62 4.11 -11.85
CA ILE A 542 28.07 4.25 -11.65
C ILE A 542 28.74 4.46 -13.01
N THR A 543 28.41 3.64 -14.00
CA THR A 543 28.98 3.76 -15.35
C THR A 543 28.67 5.13 -15.96
N GLU A 544 27.43 5.62 -15.85
CA GLU A 544 27.04 6.92 -16.42
C GLU A 544 27.73 8.12 -15.75
N ASN A 545 27.99 8.06 -14.44
CA ASN A 545 28.39 9.23 -13.65
C ASN A 545 29.83 9.18 -13.13
N CYS A 546 30.47 8.01 -13.17
CA CYS A 546 31.82 7.78 -12.65
C CYS A 546 32.75 7.08 -13.65
N PHE A 547 32.38 6.97 -14.94
CA PHE A 547 33.19 6.25 -15.95
C PHE A 547 34.68 6.64 -15.94
N GLU A 548 34.98 7.94 -15.86
CA GLU A 548 36.36 8.46 -15.89
C GLU A 548 37.17 8.13 -14.64
N TYR A 549 36.52 7.65 -13.58
CA TYR A 549 37.16 7.25 -12.33
C TYR A 549 37.31 5.74 -12.20
N LEU A 550 36.77 4.95 -13.15
CA LEU A 550 36.83 3.50 -13.09
C LEU A 550 38.14 2.96 -13.67
N ASP A 551 38.89 2.23 -12.86
CA ASP A 551 40.09 1.48 -13.29
C ASP A 551 39.73 0.10 -13.87
N ALA A 552 38.52 -0.38 -13.59
CA ALA A 552 38.02 -1.67 -14.03
C ALA A 552 36.49 -1.66 -14.23
N PRO A 553 35.91 -2.65 -14.94
CA PRO A 553 34.46 -2.76 -15.07
C PRO A 553 33.77 -2.91 -13.71
N VAL A 554 32.56 -2.35 -13.57
CA VAL A 554 31.72 -2.61 -12.39
C VAL A 554 31.26 -4.06 -12.40
N VAL A 555 31.62 -4.82 -11.36
CA VAL A 555 31.26 -6.24 -11.23
C VAL A 555 30.00 -6.39 -10.38
N ARG A 556 29.12 -7.32 -10.76
CA ARG A 556 27.94 -7.70 -9.96
C ARG A 556 28.08 -9.14 -9.49
N SER A 557 27.94 -9.36 -8.19
CA SER A 557 28.00 -10.66 -7.54
C SER A 557 26.70 -10.95 -6.81
N CYS A 558 25.93 -11.89 -7.35
CA CYS A 558 24.55 -12.14 -6.95
C CYS A 558 24.27 -13.65 -6.83
N SER A 559 23.17 -14.01 -6.17
CA SER A 559 22.75 -15.41 -6.19
C SER A 559 22.39 -15.86 -7.60
N LEU A 560 22.34 -17.18 -7.81
CA LEU A 560 21.96 -17.76 -9.09
C LEU A 560 20.53 -17.37 -9.47
N ASP A 561 20.28 -17.19 -10.78
CA ASP A 561 18.94 -16.95 -11.35
C ASP A 561 18.09 -18.24 -11.32
N THR A 562 17.86 -18.76 -10.12
CA THR A 562 17.10 -19.99 -9.83
C THR A 562 16.21 -19.77 -8.61
N PRO A 563 15.11 -20.52 -8.44
CA PRO A 563 14.39 -20.56 -7.17
C PRO A 563 15.32 -20.94 -6.02
N VAL A 564 15.06 -20.40 -4.82
CA VAL A 564 15.85 -20.72 -3.62
C VAL A 564 15.66 -22.21 -3.27
N PRO A 565 16.74 -23.01 -3.26
CA PRO A 565 16.63 -24.44 -3.00
C PRO A 565 16.55 -24.78 -1.50
N PHE A 566 16.06 -25.97 -1.17
CA PHE A 566 15.93 -26.45 0.21
C PHE A 566 17.18 -27.17 0.74
N ALA A 567 17.83 -28.01 -0.09
CA ALA A 567 19.00 -28.76 0.33
C ALA A 567 20.19 -27.82 0.58
N SER A 568 20.87 -27.98 1.72
CA SER A 568 21.95 -27.08 2.16
C SER A 568 23.05 -26.91 1.11
N GLU A 569 23.47 -28.00 0.45
CA GLU A 569 24.49 -27.95 -0.59
C GLU A 569 24.05 -27.15 -1.81
N LEU A 570 22.76 -27.22 -2.18
CA LEU A 570 22.20 -26.41 -3.26
C LEU A 570 22.05 -24.95 -2.83
N GLU A 571 21.64 -24.68 -1.59
CA GLU A 571 21.47 -23.32 -1.05
C GLU A 571 22.82 -22.60 -0.95
N GLN A 572 23.87 -23.30 -0.53
CA GLN A 572 25.24 -22.79 -0.57
C GLN A 572 25.73 -22.48 -1.99
N ASN A 573 25.34 -23.29 -2.99
CA ASN A 573 25.68 -23.03 -4.39
C ASN A 573 24.84 -21.89 -4.98
N PHE A 574 23.61 -21.71 -4.51
CA PHE A 574 22.75 -20.59 -4.87
C PHE A 574 23.40 -19.26 -4.50
N PHE A 575 23.90 -19.12 -3.26
CA PHE A 575 24.54 -17.89 -2.79
C PHE A 575 25.77 -17.45 -3.62
N PRO A 576 26.06 -16.14 -3.68
CA PRO A 576 27.21 -15.62 -4.42
C PRO A 576 28.57 -15.89 -3.77
N VAL A 577 28.64 -16.28 -2.48
CA VAL A 577 29.86 -16.17 -1.65
C VAL A 577 31.15 -16.67 -2.32
N LYS A 578 31.16 -17.89 -2.87
CA LYS A 578 32.35 -18.42 -3.56
C LYS A 578 32.67 -17.69 -4.87
N ARG A 579 31.64 -17.28 -5.62
CA ARG A 579 31.81 -16.51 -6.86
C ARG A 579 32.33 -15.11 -6.56
N PHE A 580 31.80 -14.49 -5.51
CA PHE A 580 32.22 -13.19 -4.99
C PHE A 580 33.72 -13.18 -4.66
N GLU A 581 34.22 -14.20 -3.94
CA GLU A 581 35.64 -14.33 -3.61
C GLU A 581 36.56 -14.35 -4.84
N THR A 582 36.18 -15.10 -5.88
CA THR A 582 36.94 -15.11 -7.14
C THR A 582 36.85 -13.76 -7.84
N GLN A 583 35.64 -13.22 -7.98
CA GLN A 583 35.36 -11.98 -8.71
C GLN A 583 36.07 -10.76 -8.12
N ILE A 584 36.12 -10.63 -6.78
CA ILE A 584 36.77 -9.49 -6.15
C ILE A 584 38.30 -9.55 -6.27
N ARG A 585 38.89 -10.75 -6.29
CA ARG A 585 40.33 -10.93 -6.53
C ARG A 585 40.69 -10.59 -7.97
N GLU A 586 39.91 -11.08 -8.92
CA GLU A 586 40.07 -10.71 -10.34
C GLU A 586 39.93 -9.20 -10.55
N LEU A 587 38.95 -8.57 -9.88
CA LEU A 587 38.75 -7.12 -9.94
C LEU A 587 39.92 -6.34 -9.34
N PHE A 588 40.46 -6.79 -8.21
CA PHE A 588 41.61 -6.16 -7.56
C PHE A 588 42.87 -6.18 -8.45
N GLU A 589 43.07 -7.24 -9.23
CA GLU A 589 44.24 -7.44 -10.10
C GLU A 589 44.24 -6.64 -11.42
N TYR A 590 43.12 -6.01 -11.81
CA TYR A 590 43.08 -5.06 -12.95
C TYR A 590 44.06 -3.91 -12.76
#